data_AF-A0A7S1Q6W8-F1
#
_entry.id   AF-A0A7S1Q6W8-F1
#
_cell.length_a   1.000
_cell.length_b   1.000
_cell.length_c   1.000
_cell.angle_alpha   90.00
_cell.angle_beta   90.00
_cell.angle_gamma   90.00
#
_symmetry.space_group_name_H-M   'P 1'
#
loop_
_entity.id
_entity.type
_entity.pdbx_description
1 polymer ?
#
loop_
_entity_poly.entity_id
_entity_poly.type
_entity_poly.pdbx_seq_one_letter_code
_entity_poly.pdbx_strand_id
1 'polypeptide(L)'
;PEIVELLNAAITPDGTVRMAAEKQLAAMENADAWQYVSTMLAVALEDTVDNTSRNVAFLLLKNAFRKHAEALATTEEGTVDAVSAMHRRLLDVALAAGTTA
;
A
#
# COMPACT_ATOMS: atom_id res chain seq x y z
N PRO A 1 -9.90 6.66 -7.99
CA PRO A 1 -11.13 5.92 -8.36
C PRO A 1 -10.86 4.45 -8.71
N GLU A 2 -9.99 4.17 -9.70
CA GLU A 2 -9.71 2.79 -10.16
C GLU A 2 -9.16 1.88 -9.05
N ILE A 3 -8.25 2.39 -8.21
CA ILE A 3 -7.68 1.60 -7.11
C ILE A 3 -8.74 1.26 -6.04
N VAL A 4 -9.68 2.17 -5.75
CA VAL A 4 -10.73 1.96 -4.73
C VAL A 4 -11.70 0.89 -5.21
N GLU A 5 -12.05 0.88 -6.50
CA GLU A 5 -12.85 -0.19 -7.09
C GLU A 5 -12.15 -1.55 -6.98
N LEU A 6 -10.83 -1.58 -7.21
CA LEU A 6 -10.03 -2.79 -7.07
C LEU A 6 -9.97 -3.29 -5.60
N LEU A 7 -9.85 -2.38 -4.63
CA LEU A 7 -9.90 -2.72 -3.21
C LEU A 7 -11.27 -3.27 -2.81
N ASN A 8 -12.34 -2.68 -3.33
CA ASN A 8 -13.70 -3.18 -3.13
C ASN A 8 -13.89 -4.56 -3.76
N ALA A 9 -13.36 -4.79 -4.97
CA ALA A 9 -13.38 -6.09 -5.64
C ALA A 9 -12.67 -7.17 -4.80
N ALA A 10 -11.56 -6.83 -4.14
CA ALA A 10 -10.78 -7.72 -3.28
C ALA A 10 -11.47 -8.10 -1.95
N ILE A 11 -12.57 -7.42 -1.58
CA ILE A 11 -13.38 -7.79 -0.39
C ILE A 11 -14.75 -8.34 -0.75
N THR A 12 -15.03 -8.54 -2.05
CA THR A 12 -16.31 -9.12 -2.46
C THR A 12 -16.43 -10.58 -1.99
N PRO A 13 -17.65 -11.06 -1.69
CA PRO A 13 -17.89 -12.46 -1.40
C PRO A 13 -17.66 -13.38 -2.62
N ASP A 14 -17.71 -12.82 -3.84
CA ASP A 14 -17.46 -13.55 -5.07
C ASP A 14 -15.98 -13.94 -5.15
N GLY A 15 -15.69 -15.23 -4.97
CA GLY A 15 -14.33 -15.74 -4.94
C GLY A 15 -13.56 -15.52 -6.25
N THR A 16 -14.23 -15.46 -7.39
CA THR A 16 -13.58 -15.23 -8.69
C THR A 16 -13.20 -13.77 -8.87
N VAL A 17 -14.11 -12.85 -8.55
CA VAL A 17 -13.83 -11.39 -8.59
C VAL A 17 -12.74 -11.03 -7.59
N ARG A 18 -12.84 -11.57 -6.36
CA ARG A 18 -11.82 -11.38 -5.33
C ARG A 18 -10.45 -11.85 -5.79
N MET A 19 -10.33 -13.09 -6.28
CA MET A 19 -9.05 -13.62 -6.74
C MET A 19 -8.45 -12.82 -7.89
N ALA A 20 -9.28 -12.34 -8.83
CA ALA A 20 -8.82 -11.49 -9.93
C ALA A 20 -8.26 -10.16 -9.40
N ALA A 21 -8.95 -9.53 -8.45
CA ALA A 21 -8.53 -8.29 -7.82
C ALA A 21 -7.22 -8.46 -7.03
N GLU A 22 -7.13 -9.50 -6.19
CA GLU A 22 -5.91 -9.84 -5.44
C GLU A 22 -4.71 -10.07 -6.38
N LYS A 23 -4.93 -10.76 -7.50
CA LYS A 23 -3.88 -11.00 -8.50
C LYS A 23 -3.41 -9.71 -9.16
N GLN A 24 -4.33 -8.79 -9.46
CA GLN A 24 -3.97 -7.49 -10.01
C GLN A 24 -3.21 -6.64 -8.99
N LEU A 25 -3.64 -6.59 -7.73
CA LEU A 25 -2.93 -5.90 -6.65
C LEU A 25 -1.51 -6.45 -6.46
N ALA A 26 -1.35 -7.78 -6.47
CA ALA A 26 -0.04 -8.40 -6.38
C ALA A 26 0.84 -8.10 -7.62
N ALA A 27 0.25 -8.01 -8.82
CA ALA A 27 0.99 -7.62 -10.02
C ALA A 27 1.46 -6.16 -9.94
N MET A 28 0.64 -5.25 -9.41
CA MET A 28 1.04 -3.85 -9.17
C MET A 28 2.19 -3.75 -8.17
N GLU A 29 2.09 -4.46 -7.04
CA GLU A 29 3.16 -4.51 -6.02
C GLU A 29 4.48 -5.02 -6.59
N ASN A 30 4.44 -6.08 -7.42
CA ASN A 30 5.66 -6.63 -8.02
C ASN A 30 6.23 -5.77 -9.16
N ALA A 31 5.39 -5.00 -9.86
CA ALA A 31 5.83 -4.10 -10.92
C ALA A 31 6.57 -2.89 -10.37
N ASP A 32 6.03 -2.27 -9.32
CA ASP A 32 6.68 -1.18 -8.59
C ASP A 32 6.16 -1.14 -7.15
N ALA A 33 6.94 -1.75 -6.25
CA ALA A 33 6.63 -1.82 -4.83
C ALA A 33 6.49 -0.43 -4.19
N TRP A 34 7.27 0.56 -4.64
CA TRP A 34 7.24 1.89 -4.08
C TRP A 34 5.99 2.65 -4.49
N GLN A 35 5.65 2.60 -5.77
CA GLN A 35 4.41 3.20 -6.26
C GLN A 35 3.19 2.53 -5.62
N TYR A 36 3.22 1.21 -5.44
CA TYR A 36 2.15 0.47 -4.76
C TYR A 36 1.95 0.94 -3.31
N VAL A 37 3.02 0.96 -2.51
CA VAL A 37 2.98 1.43 -1.11
C VAL A 37 2.50 2.88 -1.03
N SER A 38 3.00 3.76 -1.89
CA SER A 38 2.58 5.18 -1.93
C SER A 38 1.09 5.33 -2.27
N THR A 39 0.60 4.51 -3.20
CA THR A 39 -0.82 4.50 -3.60
C THR A 39 -1.71 4.01 -2.46
N MET A 40 -1.33 2.93 -1.76
CA MET A 40 -2.08 2.42 -0.61
C MET A 40 -2.12 3.44 0.54
N LEU A 41 -1.02 4.15 0.78
CA LEU A 41 -0.97 5.22 1.79
C LEU A 41 -1.90 6.38 1.43
N ALA A 42 -1.87 6.85 0.18
CA ALA A 42 -2.76 7.93 -0.28
C ALA A 42 -4.24 7.55 -0.09
N VAL A 43 -4.63 6.33 -0.48
CA VAL A 43 -6.01 5.85 -0.30
C VAL A 43 -6.39 5.72 1.17
N ALA A 44 -5.49 5.25 2.03
CA ALA A 44 -5.77 5.10 3.46
C ALA A 44 -6.01 6.46 4.16
N LEU A 45 -5.38 7.53 3.67
CA LEU A 45 -5.46 8.88 4.23
C LEU A 45 -6.57 9.73 3.60
N GLU A 46 -7.04 9.39 2.40
CA GLU A 46 -8.06 10.14 1.67
C GLU A 46 -9.42 10.10 2.39
N ASP A 47 -9.90 11.27 2.85
CA ASP A 47 -11.15 11.37 3.60
C ASP A 47 -12.41 11.21 2.75
N THR A 48 -12.29 11.36 1.44
CA THR A 48 -13.40 11.08 0.51
C THR A 48 -13.61 9.58 0.24
N VAL A 49 -12.66 8.72 0.64
CA VAL A 49 -12.76 7.27 0.49
C VAL A 49 -13.47 6.66 1.69
N ASP A 50 -14.32 5.66 1.45
CA ASP A 50 -15.05 4.99 2.53
C ASP A 50 -14.11 4.26 3.50
N ASN A 51 -14.53 4.13 4.76
CA ASN A 51 -13.71 3.52 5.82
C ASN A 51 -13.28 2.09 5.50
N THR A 52 -14.08 1.32 4.75
CA THR A 52 -13.74 -0.06 4.41
C THR A 52 -12.56 -0.08 3.47
N SER A 53 -12.63 0.68 2.37
CA SER A 53 -11.53 0.81 1.41
C SER A 53 -10.26 1.39 2.05
N ARG A 54 -10.39 2.39 2.93
CA ARG A 54 -9.26 2.94 3.71
C ARG A 54 -8.59 1.87 4.58
N ASN A 55 -9.38 1.06 5.29
CA ASN A 55 -8.87 -0.01 6.14
C ASN A 55 -8.19 -1.12 5.33
N VAL A 56 -8.75 -1.51 4.17
CA VAL A 56 -8.13 -2.50 3.28
C VAL A 56 -6.80 -1.96 2.75
N ALA A 57 -6.77 -0.70 2.28
CA ALA A 57 -5.54 -0.05 1.83
C ALA A 57 -4.48 -0.03 2.94
N PHE A 58 -4.87 0.29 4.18
CA PHE A 58 -3.98 0.26 5.33
C PHE A 58 -3.42 -1.15 5.64
N LEU A 59 -4.25 -2.19 5.55
CA LEU A 59 -3.79 -3.56 5.74
C LEU A 59 -2.80 -4.00 4.65
N LEU A 60 -3.08 -3.67 3.40
CA LEU A 60 -2.19 -3.96 2.27
C LEU A 60 -0.88 -3.17 2.37
N LEU A 61 -0.95 -1.89 2.75
CA LEU A 61 0.22 -1.07 3.05
C LEU A 61 1.11 -1.73 4.11
N LYS A 62 0.54 -2.16 5.23
CA LYS A 62 1.27 -2.83 6.32
C LYS A 62 1.96 -4.11 5.83
N ASN A 63 1.26 -4.91 5.03
CA ASN A 63 1.78 -6.18 4.51
C ASN A 63 2.93 -5.96 3.53
N ALA A 64 2.77 -5.03 2.58
CA ALA A 64 3.81 -4.67 1.63
C ALA A 64 5.03 -4.08 2.34
N PHE A 65 4.82 -3.17 3.30
CA PHE A 65 5.91 -2.61 4.09
C PHE A 65 6.71 -3.69 4.82
N ARG A 66 6.05 -4.63 5.48
CA ARG A 66 6.72 -5.75 6.15
C ARG A 66 7.52 -6.60 5.16
N LYS A 67 6.90 -7.02 4.06
CA LYS A 67 7.55 -7.86 3.03
C LYS A 67 8.79 -7.20 2.44
N HIS A 68 8.71 -5.91 2.11
CA HIS A 68 9.84 -5.19 1.51
C HIS A 68 10.89 -4.77 2.55
N ALA A 69 10.49 -4.46 3.79
CA ALA A 69 11.44 -4.22 4.88
C ALA A 69 12.22 -5.50 5.25
N GLU A 70 11.57 -6.67 5.26
CA GLU A 70 12.23 -7.97 5.45
C GLU A 70 13.21 -8.27 4.32
N ALA A 71 12.84 -8.00 3.05
CA ALA A 71 13.75 -8.15 1.92
C ALA A 71 14.98 -7.23 2.05
N LEU A 72 14.78 -5.96 2.44
CA LEU A 72 15.88 -5.02 2.69
C LEU A 72 16.75 -5.42 3.89
N ALA A 73 16.18 -6.02 4.94
CA ALA A 73 16.92 -6.49 6.11
C ALA A 73 17.86 -7.68 5.81
N THR A 74 17.62 -8.40 4.70
CA THR A 74 18.47 -9.53 4.28
C THR A 74 19.66 -9.16 3.40
N THR A 75 19.82 -7.87 3.04
CA THR A 75 20.98 -7.38 2.26
C THR A 75 22.01 -6.75 3.20
N GLU A 76 23.23 -7.30 3.24
CA GLU A 76 24.27 -7.07 4.27
C GLU A 76 24.86 -5.64 4.36
N GLU A 77 24.49 -4.71 3.48
CA GLU A 77 24.93 -3.31 3.49
C GLU A 77 23.72 -2.36 3.47
N GLY A 78 23.33 -1.82 4.62
CA GLY A 78 22.38 -0.68 4.68
C GLY A 78 20.96 -0.96 5.20
N THR A 79 20.75 -2.02 5.96
CA THR A 79 19.43 -2.44 6.47
C THR A 79 18.70 -1.37 7.29
N VAL A 80 19.39 -0.70 8.22
CA VAL A 80 18.77 0.36 9.06
C VAL A 80 18.54 1.64 8.26
N ASP A 81 19.47 2.01 7.37
CA ASP A 81 19.37 3.24 6.59
C ASP A 81 18.28 3.15 5.51
N ALA A 82 18.15 2.01 4.83
CA ALA A 82 17.10 1.79 3.82
C ALA A 82 15.70 1.78 4.45
N VAL A 83 15.52 1.09 5.58
CA VAL A 83 14.24 1.07 6.30
C VAL A 83 13.90 2.44 6.89
N SER A 84 14.89 3.18 7.38
CA SER A 84 14.70 4.55 7.89
C SER A 84 14.37 5.55 6.77
N ALA A 85 15.02 5.44 5.61
CA ALA A 85 14.72 6.24 4.43
C ALA A 85 13.30 5.95 3.90
N MET A 86 12.89 4.68 3.91
CA MET A 86 11.54 4.28 3.53
C MET A 86 10.48 4.86 4.50
N HIS A 87 10.70 4.75 5.82
CA HIS A 87 9.82 5.39 6.82
C HIS A 87 9.74 6.90 6.64
N ARG A 88 10.88 7.59 6.44
CA ARG A 88 10.90 9.05 6.28
C ARG A 88 10.12 9.50 5.04
N ARG A 89 10.29 8.80 3.91
CA ARG A 89 9.49 9.08 2.71
C ARG A 89 8.00 8.83 2.92
N LEU A 90 7.60 7.81 3.67
CA LEU A 90 6.18 7.57 3.99
C LEU A 90 5.60 8.67 4.87
N LEU A 91 6.37 9.16 5.84
CA LEU A 91 6.02 10.33 6.63
C LEU A 91 5.81 11.56 5.73
N ASP A 92 6.71 11.82 4.79
CA ASP A 92 6.58 12.95 3.85
C ASP A 92 5.30 12.86 3.00
N VAL A 93 4.97 11.66 2.50
CA VAL A 93 3.72 11.41 1.76
C VAL A 93 2.49 11.62 2.64
N ALA A 94 2.51 11.11 3.87
CA ALA A 94 1.40 11.27 4.82
C ALA A 94 1.18 12.74 5.21
N LEU A 95 2.27 13.48 5.41
CA LEU A 95 2.25 14.93 5.66
C LEU A 95 1.64 15.69 4.49
N ALA A 96 2.06 15.40 3.25
CA ALA A 96 1.52 16.03 2.06
C ALA A 96 0.00 15.78 1.92
N ALA A 97 -0.46 14.55 2.17
CA ALA A 97 -1.88 14.20 2.14
C ALA A 97 -2.70 14.89 3.25
N GLY A 98 -2.12 15.08 4.44
CA GLY A 98 -2.78 15.77 5.55
C GLY A 98 -2.85 17.30 5.38
N THR A 99 -1.98 17.90 4.58
CA THR A 99 -2.00 19.35 4.29
C THR A 99 -2.98 19.78 3.21
N THR A 100 -3.59 18.82 2.51
CA THR A 100 -4.60 19.07 1.47
C THR A 100 -6.04 19.07 1.98
N ALA A 101 -6.25 18.95 3.29
CA ALA A 101 -7.55 19.04 3.98
C ALA A 101 -7.87 20.46 4.47
#